data_AF-A0A8J4ISC3-F1
#
_entry.id   AF-A0A8J4ISC3-F1
#
_cell.length_a   1.000
_cell.length_b   1.000
_cell.length_c   1.000
_cell.angle_alpha   90.00
_cell.angle_beta   90.00
_cell.angle_gamma   90.00
#
_symmetry.space_group_name_H-M   'P 1'
#
loop_
_entity.id
_entity.type
_entity.pdbx_description
1 polymer ?
#
loop_
_entity_poly.entity_id
_entity_poly.type
_entity_poly.pdbx_seq_one_letter_code
_entity_poly.pdbx_strand_id
1 'polypeptide(L)'
;QRTVTLLSSAHIPLSGRNPMLQEALGIRPHILVLNKMDLADPRRQLVSTRAGLAPGHRAAVTALLCVSLQIVPLVAKLVGNSPRYHRAESTEYSILVIGVPNVGKSSLINSLRRLHLKKGKATAVGGEPGITKAVLTRIQVCEKPLMYLVDTPGVLPPKLGDVETGMKLALCGAIRDHLVGEDIMADYLLYALNKRQQF
;
A
#
# COMPACT_ATOMS: atom_id res chain seq x y z
N GLN A 1 21.50 4.95 1.41
CA GLN A 1 20.28 5.37 0.71
C GLN A 1 19.19 5.57 1.74
N ARG A 2 18.52 6.73 1.71
CA ARG A 2 17.38 7.07 2.57
C ARG A 2 16.12 6.43 1.99
N THR A 3 15.94 5.14 2.24
CA THR A 3 14.85 4.35 1.65
C THR A 3 13.75 4.07 2.66
N VAL A 4 12.51 4.44 2.35
CA VAL A 4 11.31 4.13 3.15
C VAL A 4 10.37 3.25 2.32
N THR A 5 9.77 2.24 2.94
CA THR A 5 8.76 1.40 2.27
C THR A 5 7.35 1.90 2.59
N LEU A 6 6.56 2.24 1.57
CA LEU A 6 5.13 2.50 1.69
C LEU A 6 4.35 1.23 1.41
N LEU A 7 3.56 0.76 2.38
CA LEU A 7 2.65 -0.36 2.22
C LEU A 7 1.25 0.16 1.96
N SER A 8 0.62 -0.20 0.84
CA SER A 8 -0.77 0.20 0.56
C SER A 8 -1.74 -0.97 0.73
N SER A 9 -2.78 -0.79 1.56
CA SER A 9 -3.89 -1.74 1.69
C SER A 9 -5.24 -1.02 1.85
N ALA A 10 -6.29 -1.55 1.25
CA ALA A 10 -7.63 -0.96 1.32
C ALA A 10 -8.59 -1.65 2.30
N HIS A 11 -8.59 -2.99 2.36
CA HIS A 11 -9.63 -3.73 3.09
C HIS A 11 -9.15 -4.93 3.89
N ILE A 12 -7.93 -5.40 3.66
CA ILE A 12 -7.39 -6.58 4.31
C ILE A 12 -5.97 -6.25 4.77
N PRO A 13 -5.63 -6.34 6.06
CA PRO A 13 -4.27 -6.11 6.57
C PRO A 13 -3.25 -7.19 6.10
N LEU A 14 -3.30 -7.60 4.84
CA LEU A 14 -2.38 -8.56 4.23
C LEU A 14 -0.97 -8.00 4.13
N SER A 15 -0.81 -6.68 4.04
CA SER A 15 0.51 -6.05 4.05
C SER A 15 1.30 -6.35 5.33
N GLY A 16 0.60 -6.53 6.46
CA GLY A 16 1.21 -6.96 7.73
C GLY A 16 1.25 -8.48 7.93
N ARG A 17 0.55 -9.27 7.10
CA ARG A 17 0.46 -10.74 7.22
C ARG A 17 1.15 -11.50 6.10
N ASN A 18 1.60 -10.82 5.05
CA ASN A 18 2.32 -11.44 3.95
C ASN A 18 3.76 -11.73 4.41
N PRO A 19 4.16 -13.01 4.55
CA PRO A 19 5.49 -13.37 5.06
C PRO A 19 6.61 -12.79 4.19
N MET A 20 6.41 -12.74 2.87
CA MET A 20 7.40 -12.17 1.94
C MET A 20 7.58 -10.66 2.17
N LEU A 21 6.50 -9.95 2.51
CA LEU A 21 6.60 -8.54 2.85
C LEU A 21 7.27 -8.35 4.20
N GLN A 22 6.94 -9.15 5.22
CA GLN A 22 7.61 -9.07 6.51
C GLN A 22 9.12 -9.28 6.40
N GLU A 23 9.55 -10.27 5.62
CA GLU A 23 10.96 -10.54 5.35
C GLU A 23 11.64 -9.39 4.59
N ALA A 24 10.98 -8.83 3.56
CA ALA A 24 11.49 -7.70 2.81
C ALA A 24 11.50 -6.37 3.60
N LEU A 25 10.61 -6.21 4.58
CA LEU A 25 10.47 -5.01 5.40
C LEU A 25 11.53 -4.93 6.50
N GLY A 26 11.94 -6.07 7.08
CA GLY A 26 13.09 -6.22 7.96
C GLY A 26 13.42 -4.99 8.84
N ILE A 27 14.62 -4.46 8.70
CA ILE A 27 15.19 -3.37 9.52
C ILE A 27 14.78 -1.97 8.99
N ARG A 28 14.12 -1.88 7.83
CA ARG A 28 13.87 -0.60 7.14
C ARG A 28 12.65 0.12 7.71
N PRO A 29 12.69 1.47 7.81
CA PRO A 29 11.51 2.25 8.14
C PRO A 29 10.43 2.02 7.09
N HIS A 30 9.22 1.76 7.55
CA HIS A 30 8.07 1.55 6.67
C HIS A 30 6.85 2.30 7.22
N ILE A 31 6.00 2.72 6.29
CA ILE A 31 4.76 3.46 6.56
C ILE A 31 3.63 2.66 5.93
N LEU A 32 2.58 2.39 6.72
CA LEU A 32 1.37 1.76 6.24
C LEU A 32 0.38 2.86 5.83
N VAL A 33 0.09 2.90 4.54
CA VAL A 33 -0.92 3.75 3.93
C VAL A 33 -2.18 2.92 3.75
N LEU A 34 -3.27 3.34 4.36
CA LEU A 34 -4.58 2.75 4.13
C LEU A 34 -5.31 3.59 3.10
N ASN A 35 -5.57 3.00 1.93
CA ASN A 35 -6.18 3.70 0.79
C ASN A 35 -7.64 3.24 0.58
N LYS A 36 -8.45 4.01 -0.15
CA LYS A 36 -9.88 3.73 -0.38
C LYS A 36 -10.67 3.60 0.93
N MET A 37 -10.33 4.46 1.90
CA MET A 37 -10.90 4.38 3.24
C MET A 37 -12.39 4.70 3.31
N ASP A 38 -12.86 5.47 2.34
CA ASP A 38 -14.27 5.74 2.07
C ASP A 38 -15.12 4.48 1.87
N LEU A 39 -14.50 3.38 1.42
CA LEU A 39 -15.20 2.10 1.19
C LEU A 39 -15.19 1.18 2.42
N ALA A 40 -14.40 1.48 3.45
CA ALA A 40 -14.22 0.57 4.59
C ALA A 40 -15.11 0.96 5.78
N ASP A 41 -15.58 -0.06 6.50
CA ASP A 41 -16.32 0.14 7.76
C ASP A 41 -15.40 0.76 8.84
N PRO A 42 -15.72 1.99 9.31
CA PRO A 42 -14.90 2.70 10.29
C PRO A 42 -14.69 1.94 11.60
N ARG A 43 -15.66 1.12 12.02
CA ARG A 43 -15.60 0.37 13.30
C ARG A 43 -14.62 -0.79 13.23
N ARG A 44 -14.58 -1.50 12.10
CA ARG A 44 -13.68 -2.66 11.88
C ARG A 44 -12.25 -2.24 11.55
N GLN A 45 -12.08 -1.03 11.04
CA GLN A 45 -10.78 -0.48 10.71
C GLN A 45 -9.90 -0.29 11.94
N LEU A 46 -10.42 0.32 13.01
CA LEU A 46 -9.69 0.57 14.27
C LEU A 46 -9.10 -0.70 14.90
N VAL A 47 -9.84 -1.80 14.82
CA VAL A 47 -9.40 -3.12 15.31
C VAL A 47 -8.27 -3.67 14.43
N SER A 48 -8.39 -3.49 13.12
CA SER A 48 -7.45 -3.99 12.12
C SER A 48 -6.11 -3.24 12.13
N THR A 49 -6.12 -1.92 12.35
CA THR A 49 -4.90 -1.12 12.54
C THR A 49 -4.17 -1.52 13.81
N ARG A 50 -4.89 -1.70 14.93
CA ARG A 50 -4.29 -2.14 16.20
C ARG A 50 -3.70 -3.54 16.13
N ALA A 51 -4.37 -4.47 15.43
CA ALA A 51 -3.88 -5.84 15.26
C ALA A 51 -2.65 -5.95 14.34
N GLY A 52 -2.48 -5.04 13.38
CA GLY A 52 -1.29 -4.98 12.53
C GLY A 52 -0.05 -4.39 13.19
N LEU A 53 -0.21 -3.73 14.35
CA LEU A 53 0.83 -3.05 15.13
C LEU A 53 1.48 -3.98 16.17
N ALA A 54 1.74 -5.24 15.83
CA ALA A 54 2.32 -6.20 16.78
C ALA A 54 3.64 -5.66 17.38
N PRO A 55 3.86 -5.81 18.70
CA PRO A 55 4.82 -5.03 19.51
C PRO A 55 6.32 -5.27 19.24
N GLY A 56 6.68 -6.06 18.22
CA GLY A 56 8.07 -6.39 17.88
C GLY A 56 8.71 -5.56 16.77
N HIS A 57 7.94 -4.78 16.00
CA HIS A 57 8.47 -4.04 14.86
C HIS A 57 9.00 -2.67 15.29
N ARG A 58 10.32 -2.59 15.53
CA ARG A 58 11.05 -1.38 15.98
C ARG A 58 11.09 -0.20 15.00
N ALA A 59 10.31 -0.22 13.92
CA ALA A 59 10.15 0.93 13.03
C ALA A 59 8.68 1.34 13.01
N ALA A 60 8.36 2.32 13.86
CA ALA A 60 7.02 2.80 14.13
C ALA A 60 6.24 3.10 12.84
N VAL A 61 5.18 2.33 12.61
CA VAL A 61 4.26 2.49 11.50
C VAL A 61 3.14 3.42 11.92
N THR A 62 3.19 4.67 11.48
CA THR A 62 2.01 5.56 11.53
C THR A 62 1.06 5.13 10.43
N ALA A 63 -0.09 4.57 10.80
CA ALA A 63 -1.20 4.36 9.88
C ALA A 63 -1.71 5.73 9.44
N LEU A 64 -1.28 6.17 8.26
CA LEU A 64 -1.66 7.50 7.80
C LEU A 64 -2.98 7.41 7.06
N LEU A 65 -4.03 7.85 7.76
CA LEU A 65 -5.33 8.14 7.18
C LEU A 65 -5.11 9.07 5.98
N CYS A 66 -5.50 8.59 4.81
CA CYS A 66 -5.69 9.31 3.54
C CYS A 66 -5.36 10.82 3.52
N VAL A 67 -4.08 11.19 3.66
CA VAL A 67 -3.62 12.52 3.25
C VAL A 67 -2.25 12.38 2.61
N SER A 68 -2.24 12.32 1.29
CA SER A 68 -1.00 12.44 0.47
C SER A 68 -0.12 13.61 0.93
N LEU A 69 -0.71 14.66 1.53
CA LEU A 69 -0.02 15.81 2.13
C LEU A 69 1.02 15.44 3.19
N GLN A 70 0.78 14.44 4.02
CA GLN A 70 1.58 14.18 5.21
C GLN A 70 2.68 13.13 4.99
N ILE A 71 2.68 12.44 3.84
CA ILE A 71 3.67 11.38 3.53
C ILE A 71 5.08 11.97 3.42
N VAL A 72 5.24 13.08 2.71
CA VAL A 72 6.56 13.71 2.50
C VAL A 72 7.16 14.20 3.84
N PRO A 73 6.44 14.96 4.69
CA PRO A 73 6.93 15.31 6.03
C PRO A 73 7.22 14.09 6.93
N LEU A 74 6.37 13.06 6.90
CA LEU A 74 6.57 11.87 7.72
C LEU A 74 7.82 11.10 7.30
N VAL A 75 8.05 10.92 6.00
CA VAL A 75 9.26 10.29 5.46
C VAL A 75 10.49 11.08 5.88
N ALA A 76 10.46 12.41 5.74
CA ALA A 76 11.56 13.28 6.17
C ALA A 76 11.86 13.13 7.67
N LYS A 77 10.81 13.06 8.52
CA LYS A 77 10.94 12.87 9.96
C LYS A 77 11.48 11.48 10.33
N LEU A 78 10.97 10.41 9.72
CA LEU A 78 11.39 9.03 10.01
C LEU A 78 12.85 8.79 9.64
N VAL A 79 13.27 9.32 8.49
CA VAL A 79 14.67 9.23 8.05
C VAL A 79 15.56 10.16 8.87
N GLY A 80 15.12 11.38 9.17
CA GLY A 80 15.86 12.37 9.97
C GLY A 80 16.04 11.97 11.44
N ASN A 81 15.13 11.19 12.02
CA ASN A 81 15.26 10.69 13.39
C ASN A 81 16.11 9.42 13.51
N SER A 82 16.53 8.83 12.38
CA SER A 82 17.26 7.57 12.38
C SER A 82 18.72 7.79 11.98
N PRO A 83 19.68 7.68 12.92
CA PRO A 83 21.10 7.91 12.65
C PRO A 83 21.67 6.89 11.64
N ARG A 84 21.02 5.73 11.50
CA ARG A 84 21.40 4.66 10.56
C ARG A 84 21.25 5.05 9.08
N TYR A 85 20.38 6.01 8.76
CA TYR A 85 20.09 6.41 7.37
C TYR A 85 20.73 7.75 6.99
N HIS A 86 21.52 8.35 7.89
CA HIS A 86 22.41 9.47 7.61
C HIS A 86 23.69 8.99 6.91
N ARG A 87 23.59 8.49 5.67
CA ARG A 87 24.79 8.45 4.81
C ARG A 87 24.99 9.85 4.24
N ALA A 88 26.16 10.42 4.49
CA ALA A 88 26.55 11.79 4.13
C ALA A 88 26.50 12.10 2.62
N GLU A 89 26.44 11.07 1.77
CA GLU A 89 26.62 11.21 0.32
C GLU A 89 25.32 11.32 -0.49
N SER A 90 24.15 11.00 0.07
CA SER A 90 22.87 11.04 -0.68
C SER A 90 21.87 11.98 -0.03
N THR A 91 21.67 13.16 -0.64
CA THR A 91 20.65 14.15 -0.25
C THR A 91 19.23 13.73 -0.66
N GLU A 92 19.13 12.75 -1.56
CA GLU A 92 17.87 12.24 -2.11
C GLU A 92 17.18 11.23 -1.19
N TYR A 93 15.85 11.36 -1.09
CA TYR A 93 14.99 10.37 -0.45
C TYR A 93 14.41 9.45 -1.53
N SER A 94 14.41 8.15 -1.26
CA SER A 94 13.78 7.15 -2.14
C SER A 94 12.68 6.45 -1.36
N ILE A 95 11.51 6.33 -1.95
CA ILE A 95 10.37 5.67 -1.34
C ILE A 95 9.96 4.52 -2.24
N LEU A 96 9.89 3.32 -1.68
CA LEU A 96 9.46 2.12 -2.38
C LEU A 96 7.99 1.87 -2.06
N VAL A 97 7.09 1.91 -3.05
CA VAL A 97 5.68 1.56 -2.83
C VAL A 97 5.48 0.09 -3.08
N ILE A 98 4.98 -0.64 -2.09
CA ILE A 98 4.66 -2.06 -2.17
C ILE A 98 3.21 -2.29 -1.73
N GLY A 99 2.54 -3.24 -2.37
CA GLY A 99 1.19 -3.63 -2.00
C GLY A 99 0.56 -4.50 -3.07
N VAL A 100 -0.58 -5.11 -2.76
CA VAL A 100 -1.31 -5.97 -3.69
C VAL A 100 -1.81 -5.17 -4.92
N PRO A 101 -2.19 -5.81 -6.03
CA PRO A 101 -2.79 -5.12 -7.18
C PRO A 101 -4.02 -4.29 -6.76
N ASN A 102 -4.28 -3.21 -7.50
CA ASN A 102 -5.50 -2.38 -7.38
C ASN A 102 -5.79 -1.69 -6.02
N VAL A 103 -4.86 -1.72 -5.07
CA VAL A 103 -4.91 -0.90 -3.84
C VAL A 103 -4.70 0.59 -4.08
N GLY A 104 -4.40 1.02 -5.31
CA GLY A 104 -4.22 2.43 -5.67
C GLY A 104 -2.79 2.98 -5.45
N LYS A 105 -1.76 2.15 -5.59
CA LYS A 105 -0.33 2.56 -5.58
C LYS A 105 -0.04 3.68 -6.58
N SER A 106 -0.41 3.47 -7.84
CA SER A 106 -0.19 4.46 -8.91
C SER A 106 -1.04 5.72 -8.73
N SER A 107 -2.24 5.61 -8.13
CA SER A 107 -3.05 6.77 -7.73
C SER A 107 -2.35 7.60 -6.65
N LEU A 108 -1.74 6.95 -5.65
CA LEU A 108 -0.97 7.61 -4.60
C LEU A 108 0.21 8.40 -5.18
N ILE A 109 0.98 7.78 -6.08
CA ILE A 109 2.12 8.42 -6.76
C ILE A 109 1.68 9.64 -7.54
N ASN A 110 0.63 9.50 -8.36
CA ASN A 110 0.08 10.61 -9.15
C ASN A 110 -0.46 11.74 -8.27
N SER A 111 -1.09 11.42 -7.13
CA SER A 111 -1.57 12.42 -6.18
C SER A 111 -0.43 13.17 -5.51
N LEU A 112 0.64 12.49 -5.10
CA LEU A 112 1.83 13.13 -4.53
C LEU A 112 2.52 14.06 -5.52
N ARG A 113 2.65 13.62 -6.78
CA ARG A 113 3.26 14.41 -7.86
C ARG A 113 2.46 15.67 -8.20
N ARG A 114 1.13 15.56 -8.26
CA ARG A 114 0.25 16.74 -8.46
C ARG A 114 0.36 17.71 -7.29
N LEU A 115 0.45 17.20 -6.07
CA LEU A 115 0.43 18.04 -4.88
C LEU A 115 1.72 18.84 -4.69
N HIS A 116 2.88 18.18 -4.82
CA HIS A 116 4.17 18.79 -4.51
C HIS A 116 4.92 19.33 -5.73
N LEU A 117 4.66 18.80 -6.94
CA LEU A 117 5.32 19.25 -8.17
C LEU A 117 4.36 19.99 -9.12
N LYS A 118 3.04 19.97 -8.87
CA LYS A 118 2.01 20.50 -9.79
C LYS A 118 2.13 19.94 -11.22
N LYS A 119 2.70 18.73 -11.38
CA LYS A 119 2.88 18.04 -12.66
C LYS A 119 1.76 17.03 -12.90
N GLY A 120 1.53 16.68 -14.18
CA GLY A 120 0.49 15.73 -14.62
C GLY A 120 0.67 14.29 -14.12
N LYS A 121 -0.06 13.34 -14.70
CA LYS A 121 0.07 11.92 -14.36
C LYS A 121 1.44 11.37 -14.80
N ALA A 122 2.08 10.57 -13.96
CA ALA A 122 3.34 9.87 -14.25
C ALA A 122 3.12 8.37 -14.50
N THR A 123 2.10 7.78 -13.88
CA THR A 123 1.78 6.35 -13.98
C THR A 123 0.36 6.16 -14.52
N ALA A 124 0.17 5.14 -15.36
CA ALA A 124 -1.16 4.69 -15.75
C ALA A 124 -1.95 4.22 -14.53
N VAL A 125 -3.25 4.49 -14.52
CA VAL A 125 -4.18 4.05 -13.47
C VAL A 125 -5.36 3.38 -14.17
N GLY A 126 -5.68 2.16 -13.76
CA GLY A 126 -6.90 1.48 -14.18
C GLY A 126 -7.25 0.35 -13.22
N GLY A 127 -8.44 -0.22 -13.42
CA GLY A 127 -9.02 -1.24 -12.53
C GLY A 127 -8.54 -2.67 -12.79
N GLU A 128 -7.85 -2.93 -13.90
CA GLU A 128 -7.40 -4.30 -14.22
C GLU A 128 -6.06 -4.64 -13.54
N PRO A 129 -5.95 -5.80 -12.87
CA PRO A 129 -4.67 -6.30 -12.37
C PRO A 129 -3.64 -6.44 -13.49
N GLY A 130 -2.45 -5.88 -13.26
CA GLY A 130 -1.32 -5.99 -14.19
C GLY A 130 -1.15 -4.81 -15.17
N ILE A 131 -1.90 -3.71 -15.00
CA ILE A 131 -1.71 -2.47 -15.78
C ILE A 131 -0.32 -1.86 -15.58
N THR A 132 0.24 -1.94 -14.37
CA THR A 132 1.63 -1.55 -14.11
C THR A 132 2.57 -2.60 -14.70
N LYS A 133 2.85 -2.50 -16.00
CA LYS A 133 3.73 -3.41 -16.76
C LYS A 133 5.22 -3.01 -16.72
N ALA A 134 5.52 -1.77 -16.30
CA ALA A 134 6.88 -1.23 -16.32
C ALA A 134 7.57 -1.33 -14.95
N VAL A 135 8.78 -1.89 -14.98
CA VAL A 135 9.70 -2.09 -13.87
C VAL A 135 10.41 -0.78 -13.51
N LEU A 136 10.38 -0.41 -12.22
CA LEU A 136 11.36 0.44 -11.52
C LEU A 136 11.64 1.86 -12.07
N THR A 137 10.68 2.57 -12.64
CA THR A 137 10.89 4.00 -12.94
C THR A 137 10.90 4.82 -11.64
N ARG A 138 12.00 5.52 -11.38
CA ARG A 138 12.09 6.50 -10.30
C ARG A 138 11.29 7.74 -10.69
N ILE A 139 10.16 7.94 -10.04
CA ILE A 139 9.26 9.07 -10.28
C ILE A 139 9.55 10.13 -9.23
N GLN A 140 10.01 11.30 -9.66
CA GLN A 140 10.15 12.43 -8.76
C GLN A 140 8.77 12.87 -8.26
N VAL A 141 8.65 13.03 -6.94
CA VAL A 141 7.40 13.46 -6.30
C VAL A 141 7.57 14.68 -5.42
N CYS A 142 8.79 15.10 -5.09
CA CYS A 142 9.06 16.35 -4.37
C CYS A 142 10.42 16.92 -4.81
N GLU A 143 10.53 18.24 -4.88
CA GLU A 143 11.78 18.95 -5.18
C GLU A 143 12.56 19.29 -3.91
N LYS A 144 11.87 19.67 -2.83
CA LYS A 144 12.48 20.10 -1.56
C LYS A 144 11.69 19.53 -0.37
N PRO A 145 12.20 18.48 0.30
CA PRO A 145 13.41 17.73 -0.03
C PRO A 145 13.27 16.93 -1.34
N LEU A 146 14.38 16.66 -2.01
CA LEU A 146 14.37 15.89 -3.26
C LEU A 146 13.95 14.44 -2.97
N MET A 147 12.74 14.06 -3.42
CA MET A 147 12.15 12.75 -3.15
C MET A 147 11.70 12.05 -4.44
N TYR A 148 12.06 10.77 -4.55
CA TYR A 148 11.66 9.86 -5.62
C TYR A 148 10.81 8.71 -5.07
N LEU A 149 9.76 8.36 -5.80
CA LEU A 149 8.94 7.18 -5.58
C LEU A 149 9.26 6.14 -6.65
N VAL A 150 9.44 4.90 -6.22
CA VAL A 150 9.61 3.74 -7.09
C VAL A 150 8.30 2.97 -7.07
N ASP A 151 7.60 2.96 -8.21
CA ASP A 151 6.40 2.13 -8.38
C ASP A 151 6.83 0.67 -8.55
N THR A 152 6.14 -0.23 -7.85
CA THR A 152 6.32 -1.67 -8.03
C THR A 152 5.02 -2.29 -8.53
N PRO A 153 5.09 -3.30 -9.42
CA PRO A 153 3.91 -4.08 -9.77
C PRO A 153 3.28 -4.64 -8.49
N GLY A 154 1.95 -4.76 -8.49
CA GLY A 154 1.27 -5.30 -7.32
C GLY A 154 1.73 -6.72 -7.02
N VAL A 155 2.25 -6.94 -5.81
CA VAL A 155 2.78 -8.25 -5.40
C VAL A 155 1.71 -8.99 -4.61
N LEU A 156 1.25 -10.12 -5.14
CA LEU A 156 0.45 -11.10 -4.39
C LEU A 156 1.36 -12.18 -3.81
N PRO A 157 1.04 -12.74 -2.63
CA PRO A 157 1.75 -13.92 -2.14
C PRO A 157 1.55 -15.08 -3.14
N PRO A 158 2.58 -15.91 -3.38
CA PRO A 158 2.53 -16.99 -4.36
C PRO A 158 1.56 -18.11 -3.99
N LYS A 159 1.28 -18.26 -2.69
CA LYS A 159 0.24 -19.15 -2.17
C LYS A 159 -0.65 -18.35 -1.23
N LEU A 160 -1.95 -18.38 -1.49
CA LEU A 160 -2.95 -17.89 -0.56
C LEU A 160 -3.16 -18.97 0.50
N GLY A 161 -3.08 -18.60 1.78
CA GLY A 161 -3.19 -19.55 2.89
C GLY A 161 -4.61 -20.08 3.08
N ASP A 162 -5.60 -19.35 2.59
CA ASP A 162 -7.02 -19.61 2.79
C ASP A 162 -7.85 -19.14 1.58
N VAL A 163 -8.87 -19.92 1.24
CA VAL A 163 -9.82 -19.62 0.15
C VAL A 163 -10.55 -18.31 0.45
N GLU A 164 -10.89 -18.05 1.71
CA GLU A 164 -11.59 -16.83 2.12
C GLU A 164 -10.79 -15.55 1.80
N THR A 165 -9.47 -15.54 2.04
CA THR A 165 -8.61 -14.43 1.63
C THR A 165 -8.52 -14.29 0.12
N GLY A 166 -8.48 -15.40 -0.63
CA GLY A 166 -8.54 -15.38 -2.09
C GLY A 166 -9.82 -14.72 -2.60
N MET A 167 -10.97 -15.11 -2.07
CA MET A 167 -12.26 -14.52 -2.42
C MET A 167 -12.34 -13.04 -2.07
N LYS A 168 -11.86 -12.63 -0.89
CA LYS A 168 -11.80 -11.21 -0.51
C LYS A 168 -10.87 -10.40 -1.42
N LEU A 169 -9.73 -10.96 -1.82
CA LEU A 169 -8.81 -10.32 -2.76
C LEU A 169 -9.44 -10.17 -4.15
N ALA A 170 -10.16 -11.19 -4.62
CA ALA A 170 -10.90 -11.15 -5.86
C ALA A 170 -11.97 -10.05 -5.84
N LEU A 171 -12.81 -10.00 -4.79
CA LEU A 171 -13.81 -8.95 -4.61
C LEU A 171 -13.21 -7.54 -4.51
N CYS A 172 -11.98 -7.39 -4.02
CA CYS A 172 -11.26 -6.12 -4.01
C CYS A 172 -10.62 -5.76 -5.37
N GLY A 173 -10.82 -6.60 -6.39
CA GLY A 173 -10.20 -6.50 -7.71
C GLY A 173 -8.70 -6.75 -7.70
N ALA A 174 -8.12 -7.39 -6.68
CA ALA A 174 -6.69 -7.68 -6.67
C ALA A 174 -6.32 -8.89 -7.56
N ILE A 175 -7.30 -9.73 -7.86
CA ILE A 175 -7.21 -10.90 -8.76
C ILE A 175 -8.21 -10.64 -9.90
N ARG A 176 -7.93 -11.14 -11.10
CA ARG A 176 -8.85 -10.98 -12.23
C ARG A 176 -10.10 -11.84 -12.04
N ASP A 177 -11.25 -11.24 -12.22
CA ASP A 177 -12.57 -11.81 -11.92
C ASP A 177 -12.79 -13.18 -12.61
N HIS A 178 -12.45 -13.29 -13.89
CA HIS A 178 -12.56 -14.53 -14.67
C HIS A 178 -11.68 -15.69 -14.18
N LEU A 179 -10.64 -15.43 -13.38
CA LEU A 179 -9.81 -16.50 -12.79
C LEU A 179 -10.50 -17.16 -11.59
N VAL A 180 -11.45 -16.45 -10.97
CA VAL A 180 -12.17 -16.94 -9.78
C VAL A 180 -13.58 -17.41 -10.15
N GLY A 181 -14.23 -16.74 -11.11
CA GLY A 181 -15.63 -16.98 -11.48
C GLY A 181 -16.53 -15.88 -10.91
N GLU A 182 -17.15 -15.10 -11.79
CA GLU A 182 -18.00 -13.96 -11.39
C GLU A 182 -19.21 -14.39 -10.57
N ASP A 183 -19.79 -15.54 -10.90
CA ASP A 183 -20.85 -16.23 -10.18
C ASP A 183 -20.42 -16.63 -8.77
N ILE A 184 -19.25 -17.25 -8.62
CA ILE A 184 -18.69 -17.64 -7.31
C ILE A 184 -18.39 -16.42 -6.46
N MET A 185 -17.86 -15.35 -7.07
CA MET A 185 -17.63 -14.09 -6.37
C MET A 185 -18.93 -13.45 -5.89
N ALA A 186 -19.97 -13.42 -6.74
CA ALA A 186 -21.27 -12.86 -6.40
C ALA A 186 -21.95 -13.65 -5.26
N ASP A 187 -21.91 -14.98 -5.32
CA ASP A 187 -22.47 -15.86 -4.28
C ASP A 187 -21.73 -15.65 -2.94
N TYR A 188 -20.40 -15.62 -2.97
CA TYR A 188 -19.62 -15.34 -1.76
C TYR A 188 -19.90 -13.94 -1.19
N LEU A 189 -20.06 -12.92 -2.04
CA LEU A 189 -20.43 -11.58 -1.60
C LEU A 189 -21.80 -11.58 -0.92
N LEU A 190 -22.79 -12.23 -1.52
CA LEU A 190 -24.14 -12.36 -0.95
C LEU A 190 -24.09 -13.10 0.40
N TYR A 191 -23.39 -14.23 0.48
CA TYR A 191 -23.15 -14.95 1.73
C TYR A 191 -22.54 -14.02 2.80
N ALA A 192 -21.51 -13.24 2.43
CA ALA A 192 -20.83 -12.35 3.35
C ALA A 192 -21.72 -11.19 3.85
N LEU A 193 -22.61 -10.67 3.00
CA LEU A 193 -23.58 -9.63 3.35
C LEU A 193 -24.68 -10.15 4.27
N ASN A 194 -25.26 -11.32 3.94
CA ASN A 194 -26.29 -11.98 4.75
C ASN A 194 -25.76 -12.29 6.15
N LYS A 195 -24.53 -12.81 6.25
CA LYS A 195 -23.87 -13.09 7.53
C LYS A 195 -23.70 -11.83 8.40
N ARG A 196 -23.69 -10.65 7.79
CA ARG A 196 -23.55 -9.36 8.49
C ARG A 196 -24.88 -8.65 8.72
N GLN A 197 -26.01 -9.26 8.33
CA GLN A 197 -27.34 -8.62 8.37
C GLN A 197 -27.36 -7.28 7.63
N GLN A 198 -26.60 -7.17 6.54
CA GLN A 198 -26.58 -5.99 5.67
C GLN A 198 -27.50 -6.17 4.45
N PHE A 199 -28.33 -7.21 4.49
CA PHE A 199 -29.38 -7.58 3.56
C PHE A 199 -30.45 -8.38 4.31
#